data_AF-A0A9W6KW78-F1
#
_entry.id   AF-A0A9W6KW78-F1
#
_cell.length_a   1.000
_cell.length_b   1.000
_cell.length_c   1.000
_cell.angle_alpha   90.00
_cell.angle_beta   90.00
_cell.angle_gamma   90.00
#
_symmetry.space_group_name_H-M   'P 1'
#
loop_
_entity.id
_entity.type
_entity.pdbx_description
1 polymer ?
#
loop_
_entity_poly.entity_id
_entity_poly.type
_entity_poly.pdbx_seq_one_letter_code
_entity_poly.pdbx_strand_id
1 'polypeptide(L)' 'MGVVLHAGGWRVQETVADLDNTGARTWHEVVPPWGGHDFVTTTELRRLLRAHGLDICDLRPVPPDRLGEFDDGCE' A
#
# COMPACT_ATOMS: atom_id res chain seq x y z
N MET A 1 -12.20 6.53 -6.44
CA MET A 1 -11.15 7.24 -5.69
C MET A 1 -10.84 6.38 -4.47
N GLY A 2 -9.72 5.65 -4.50
CA GLY A 2 -9.33 4.74 -3.42
C GLY A 2 -8.69 5.50 -2.26
N VAL A 3 -8.95 5.06 -1.04
CA VAL A 3 -8.25 5.57 0.15
C VAL A 3 -6.84 4.97 0.17
N VAL A 4 -5.83 5.81 0.37
CA VAL A 4 -4.45 5.32 0.62
C VAL A 4 -4.31 5.08 2.12
N LEU A 5 -3.86 3.89 2.45
CA LEU A 5 -3.63 3.41 3.79
C LEU A 5 -2.13 3.47 4.12
N HIS A 6 -1.77 3.83 5.36
CA HIS A 6 -0.38 3.95 5.78
C HIS A 6 -0.08 3.35 7.15
N ALA A 7 1.05 2.66 7.28
CA ALA A 7 1.62 2.21 8.55
C ALA A 7 3.14 2.06 8.44
N GLY A 8 3.90 2.61 9.40
CA GLY A 8 5.36 2.40 9.45
C GLY A 8 6.13 2.78 8.17
N GLY A 9 5.66 3.77 7.41
CA GLY A 9 6.27 4.20 6.14
C GLY A 9 5.79 3.41 4.91
N TRP A 10 4.92 2.42 5.08
CA TRP A 10 4.28 1.69 3.99
C TRP A 10 3.06 2.44 3.50
N ARG A 11 2.89 2.56 2.19
CA ARG A 11 1.65 3.02 1.56
C ARG A 11 0.97 1.83 0.90
N VAL A 12 -0.33 1.69 1.12
CA VAL A 12 -1.15 0.62 0.56
C VAL A 12 -2.38 1.23 -0.10
N GLN A 13 -2.63 0.89 -1.35
CA GLN A 13 -3.81 1.33 -2.08
C GLN A 13 -4.56 0.12 -2.63
N GLU A 14 -5.86 0.05 -2.33
CA GLU A 14 -6.74 -0.97 -2.90
C GLU A 14 -7.09 -0.59 -4.35
N THR A 15 -6.96 -1.55 -5.26
CA THR A 15 -7.33 -1.43 -6.66
C THR A 15 -8.04 -2.70 -7.16
N VAL A 16 -8.89 -2.56 -8.17
CA VAL A 16 -9.54 -3.71 -8.82
C VAL A 16 -8.96 -3.84 -10.22
N ALA A 17 -8.27 -4.96 -10.46
CA ALA A 17 -7.56 -5.21 -11.70
C ALA A 17 -7.54 -6.71 -12.04
N ASP A 18 -7.39 -7.02 -13.32
CA ASP A 18 -7.16 -8.38 -13.82
C ASP A 18 -5.68 -8.54 -14.17
N LEU A 19 -4.82 -8.69 -13.16
CA LEU A 19 -3.37 -8.79 -13.37
C LEU A 19 -2.92 -10.21 -13.75
N ASP A 20 -3.66 -11.24 -13.36
CA ASP A 20 -3.33 -12.65 -13.59
C ASP A 20 -4.16 -13.33 -14.68
N ASN A 21 -4.97 -12.58 -15.45
CA ASN A 21 -5.85 -13.08 -16.52
C ASN A 21 -6.89 -14.11 -16.04
N THR A 22 -7.28 -14.06 -14.76
CA THR A 22 -8.32 -14.93 -14.19
C THR A 22 -9.63 -14.20 -13.91
N GLY A 23 -9.68 -12.90 -14.21
CA GLY A 23 -10.79 -12.00 -13.97
C GLY A 23 -10.42 -10.88 -13.00
N ALA A 24 -11.14 -9.77 -13.10
CA ALA A 24 -10.93 -8.62 -12.23
C ALA A 24 -11.16 -9.00 -10.76
N ARG A 25 -10.13 -8.78 -9.93
CA ARG A 25 -10.19 -9.00 -8.49
C ARG A 25 -9.53 -7.86 -7.74
N THR A 26 -9.73 -7.85 -6.43
CA THR A 26 -9.10 -6.87 -5.55
C THR A 26 -7.62 -7.17 -5.37
N TRP A 27 -6.82 -6.16 -5.65
CA TRP A 27 -5.38 -6.11 -5.46
C TRP A 27 -5.04 -4.95 -4.52
N HIS A 28 -3.89 -5.06 -3.87
CA HIS A 28 -3.31 -4.00 -3.06
C HIS A 28 -1.98 -3.62 -3.68
N GLU A 29 -1.89 -2.40 -4.17
CA GLU A 29 -0.62 -1.78 -4.52
C GLU A 29 0.08 -1.39 -3.21
N VAL A 30 1.28 -1.90 -3.00
CA VAL A 30 2.05 -1.70 -1.78
C VAL A 30 3.36 -1.02 -2.12
N VAL A 31 3.62 0.12 -1.48
CA VAL A 31 4.86 0.89 -1.60
C VAL A 31 5.55 0.83 -0.23
N PRO A 32 6.61 0.02 -0.06
CA PRO A 32 7.35 -0.03 1.18
C PRO A 32 8.24 1.21 1.39
N PRO A 33 8.69 1.47 2.62
CA PRO A 33 9.50 2.66 2.94
C PRO A 33 10.90 2.66 2.30
N TRP A 34 11.40 1.50 1.87
CA TRP A 34 12.69 1.38 1.19
C TRP A 34 12.61 1.58 -0.34
N GLY A 35 11.43 1.90 -0.87
CA GLY A 35 11.20 2.13 -2.30
C GLY A 35 10.81 0.86 -3.08
N GLY A 36 10.28 1.08 -4.29
CA GLY A 36 9.63 0.06 -5.11
C GLY A 36 8.10 0.08 -4.95
N HIS A 37 7.40 -0.71 -5.76
CA HIS A 37 5.99 -1.01 -5.56
C HIS A 37 5.69 -2.44 -6.02
N ASP A 38 4.74 -3.10 -5.34
CA ASP A 38 4.30 -4.44 -5.69
C ASP A 38 2.77 -4.53 -5.62
N PHE A 39 2.18 -5.32 -6.53
CA PHE A 39 0.76 -5.66 -6.49
C PHE A 39 0.58 -7.01 -5.82
N VAL A 40 -0.07 -7.00 -4.67
CA VAL A 40 -0.28 -8.20 -3.86
C VAL A 40 -1.77 -8.43 -3.58
N THR A 41 -2.14 -9.69 -3.36
CA THR A 41 -3.50 -9.99 -2.88
C THR A 41 -3.64 -9.66 -1.40
N THR A 42 -4.86 -9.58 -0.88
CA THR A 42 -5.10 -9.32 0.56
C THR A 42 -4.36 -10.31 1.48
N THR A 43 -4.24 -11.58 1.07
CA THR A 43 -3.52 -12.61 1.83
C THR A 43 -2.02 -12.35 1.84
N GLU A 44 -1.46 -11.99 0.69
CA GLU A 44 -0.03 -11.69 0.54
C GLU A 44 0.34 -10.39 1.27
N LEU A 45 -0.51 -9.35 1.19
CA LEU A 45 -0.37 -8.12 1.98
C LEU A 45 -0.27 -8.42 3.48
N ARG A 46 -1.15 -9.25 4.02
CA ARG A 46 -1.13 -9.61 5.46
C ARG A 46 0.15 -10.33 5.84
N ARG A 47 0.65 -11.22 4.99
CA ARG A 47 1.92 -11.94 5.22
C ARG A 47 3.10 -10.98 5.20
N LEU A 48 3.13 -10.08 4.23
CA LEU A 48 4.16 -9.06 4.06
C LEU A 48 4.21 -8.13 5.29
N LEU A 49 3.07 -7.53 5.67
CA LEU A 49 3.00 -6.66 6.85
C LEU A 49 3.44 -7.40 8.12
N ARG A 50 2.94 -8.63 8.33
CA ARG A 50 3.28 -9.42 9.51
C ARG A 50 4.76 -9.76 9.59
N ALA A 51 5.42 -10.03 8.45
CA ALA A 51 6.86 -10.28 8.40
C ALA A 51 7.69 -9.07 8.88
N HIS A 52 7.13 -7.86 8.75
CA HIS A 52 7.72 -6.61 9.24
C HIS A 52 7.14 -6.15 10.58
N GLY A 53 6.37 -7.00 11.28
CA GLY A 53 5.80 -6.69 12.59
C GLY A 53 4.59 -5.74 12.56
N LEU A 54 3.95 -5.58 11.41
CA LEU A 54 2.75 -4.76 11.22
C LEU A 54 1.51 -5.63 11.00
N ASP A 55 0.33 -5.12 11.36
CA ASP A 55 -0.95 -5.71 10.95
C ASP A 55 -1.70 -4.81 9.97
N ILE A 56 -2.59 -5.40 9.16
CA ILE A 56 -3.44 -4.63 8.25
C ILE A 56 -4.37 -3.68 9.03
N CYS A 57 -4.66 -3.98 10.30
CA CYS A 57 -5.46 -3.11 11.16
C CYS A 57 -4.71 -1.87 11.66
N ASP A 58 -3.37 -1.87 11.61
CA ASP A 58 -2.54 -0.71 11.93
C ASP A 58 -2.54 0.33 10.81
N LEU A 59 -2.95 -0.06 9.60
CA LEU A 59 -3.09 0.84 8.48
C LEU A 59 -4.13 1.93 8.77
N ARG A 60 -3.70 3.19 8.68
CA ARG A 60 -4.56 4.36 8.83
C ARG A 60 -4.82 5.00 7.47
N PRO A 61 -6.07 5.45 7.21
CA PRO A 61 -6.36 6.22 6.02
C PRO A 61 -5.60 7.55 6.06
N VAL A 62 -4.83 7.83 5.01
CA VAL A 62 -4.13 9.10 4.83
C VAL A 62 -4.90 9.92 3.79
N PRO A 63 -5.27 11.17 4.11
CA PRO A 63 -5.86 12.05 3.11
C PRO A 63 -4.86 12.30 1.98
N PRO A 64 -5.31 12.37 0.72
CA PRO A 64 -4.46 12.56 -0.46
C PRO A 64 -3.58 13.83 -0.37
N ASP A 65 -4.00 14.81 0.42
CA ASP A 65 -3.32 16.09 0.66
C ASP A 65 -1.94 15.96 1.32
N ARG A 66 -1.66 14.85 2.03
CA ARG A 66 -0.38 14.62 2.74
C ARG A 66 0.60 13.68 2.05
N LEU A 67 0.27 13.15 0.87
CA LEU A 67 1.16 12.24 0.15
C LEU A 67 2.33 12.97 -0.55
N GLY A 68 2.21 14.29 -0.76
CA GLY A 68 3.20 15.13 -1.45
C GLY A 68 4.18 15.89 -0.56
N GLU A 69 4.10 15.82 0.77
CA GLU A 69 4.96 16.62 1.67
C GLU A 69 6.27 15.90 2.10
N PHE A 70 6.57 14.72 1.55
CA PHE A 70 7.82 13.98 1.84
C PHE A 70 8.85 14.05 0.70
N ASP A 71 8.55 14.78 -0.39
CA ASP A 71 9.47 15.03 -1.49
C ASP A 71 9.75 16.55 -1.53
N ASP A 72 11.04 16.92 -1.55
CA ASP A 72 11.58 18.29 -1.53
C ASP A 72 11.80 18.96 -0.15
N GLY A 73 12.53 18.24 0.70
CA GLY A 73 13.33 18.81 1.77
C GLY A 73 14.78 18.35 1.63
N CYS A 74 15.45 18.74 0.54
CA CYS A 74 16.91 18.69 0.43
C CYS A 74 17.39 19.90 -0.39
N GLU A 75 17.91 20.86 0.36
CA GLU A 75 18.70 22.08 0.06
C GLU A 75 19.00 22.46 -1.41
#